data_AF-A0A966F8J1-F1
#
_entry.id   AF-A0A966F8J1-F1
#
_cell.length_a   1.000
_cell.length_b   1.000
_cell.length_c   1.000
_cell.angle_alpha   90.00
_cell.angle_beta   90.00
_cell.angle_gamma   90.00
#
_symmetry.space_group_name_H-M   'P 1'
#
loop_
_entity.id
_entity.type
_entity.pdbx_description
1 polymer ?
#
loop_
_entity_poly.entity_id
_entity_poly.type
_entity_poly.pdbx_seq_one_letter_code
_entity_poly.pdbx_strand_id
1 'polypeptide(L)'
;KDTYTMDEYTRLVRRELNFMDYFPLLFISVKTGQRVDQVLPMALRVQEERLARIITSRLNQVLREAQDAHPAPSHAGRQLKIYYGAQVRTDPPTFMIYVNEPKLMHFSYLRFLENRIRDQYEFLGTPIKIVTKGHKEEQ
;
A
#
# COMPACT_ATOMS: atom_id res chain seq x y z
N LYS A 1 -33.47 -5.51 10.73
CA LYS A 1 -32.01 -5.76 10.73
C LYS A 1 -31.39 -4.59 9.97
N ASP A 2 -30.78 -3.69 10.71
CA ASP A 2 -30.51 -2.32 10.28
C ASP A 2 -29.25 -2.25 9.42
N THR A 3 -29.43 -2.42 8.11
CA THR A 3 -28.38 -2.22 7.09
C THR A 3 -27.72 -0.85 7.23
N TYR A 4 -28.50 0.15 7.68
CA TYR A 4 -28.03 1.50 7.96
C TYR A 4 -26.93 1.56 9.05
N THR A 5 -27.06 0.78 10.12
CA THR A 5 -26.08 0.82 11.23
C THR A 5 -24.71 0.29 10.79
N MET A 6 -24.66 -0.84 10.06
CA MET A 6 -23.36 -1.39 9.61
C MET A 6 -22.62 -0.42 8.68
N ASP A 7 -23.36 0.25 7.79
CA ASP A 7 -22.82 1.20 6.83
C ASP A 7 -22.33 2.50 7.52
N GLU A 8 -23.09 3.02 8.50
CA GLU A 8 -22.67 4.15 9.34
C GLU A 8 -21.39 3.85 10.12
N TYR A 9 -21.31 2.68 10.77
CA TYR A 9 -20.12 2.27 11.49
C TYR A 9 -18.94 2.03 10.56
N THR A 10 -19.18 1.49 9.35
CA THR A 10 -18.12 1.34 8.34
C THR A 10 -17.56 2.70 7.95
N ARG A 11 -18.42 3.69 7.65
CA ARG A 11 -17.99 5.06 7.35
C ARG A 11 -17.22 5.69 8.50
N LEU A 12 -17.71 5.52 9.73
CA LEU A 12 -17.04 6.04 10.93
C LEU A 12 -15.63 5.47 11.04
N VAL A 13 -15.49 4.14 11.01
CA VAL A 13 -14.18 3.48 11.14
C VAL A 13 -13.23 3.89 10.00
N ARG A 14 -13.72 3.96 8.76
CA ARG A 14 -12.91 4.40 7.61
C ARG A 14 -12.45 5.85 7.72
N ARG A 15 -13.26 6.72 8.33
CA ARG A 15 -12.89 8.12 8.58
C ARG A 15 -11.84 8.24 9.67
N GLU A 16 -12.04 7.57 10.81
CA GLU A 16 -11.12 7.64 11.95
C GLU A 16 -9.79 6.91 11.68
N LEU A 17 -9.81 5.84 10.87
CA LEU A 17 -8.64 5.04 10.48
C LEU A 17 -8.26 5.25 9.02
N ASN A 18 -8.40 6.47 8.50
CA ASN A 18 -8.12 6.79 7.09
C ASN A 18 -6.67 6.52 6.65
N PHE A 19 -5.73 6.42 7.59
CA PHE A 19 -4.33 6.07 7.35
C PHE A 19 -4.10 4.55 7.19
N MET A 20 -5.15 3.75 7.39
CA MET A 20 -5.17 2.28 7.41
C MET A 20 -6.41 1.76 6.66
N ASP A 21 -6.68 2.30 5.48
CA ASP A 21 -7.82 1.92 4.63
C ASP A 21 -7.76 0.48 4.08
N TYR A 22 -6.59 -0.15 4.10
CA TYR A 22 -6.38 -1.50 3.60
C TYR A 22 -6.89 -2.62 4.52
N PHE A 23 -7.37 -2.36 5.74
CA PHE A 23 -7.87 -3.43 6.61
C PHE A 23 -9.29 -3.89 6.25
N PRO A 24 -9.56 -5.21 6.29
CA PRO A 24 -10.92 -5.73 6.21
C PRO A 24 -11.70 -5.44 7.51
N LEU A 25 -12.97 -5.08 7.38
CA LEU A 25 -13.89 -4.89 8.50
C LEU A 25 -14.90 -6.04 8.56
N LEU A 26 -14.96 -6.72 9.70
CA LEU A 26 -15.91 -7.81 9.95
C LEU A 26 -16.83 -7.45 11.12
N PHE A 27 -18.14 -7.49 10.89
CA PHE A 27 -19.15 -7.34 11.94
C PHE A 27 -19.61 -8.73 12.39
N ILE A 28 -19.23 -9.10 13.61
CA ILE A 28 -19.51 -10.42 14.22
C ILE A 28 -20.23 -10.28 15.57
N SER A 29 -20.82 -11.36 16.05
CA SER A 29 -21.31 -11.48 17.43
C SER A 29 -20.97 -12.85 17.99
N VAL A 30 -20.05 -12.88 18.96
CA VAL A 30 -19.65 -14.11 19.65
C VAL A 30 -20.80 -14.68 20.47
N LYS A 31 -21.61 -13.81 21.11
CA LYS A 31 -22.75 -14.22 21.95
C LYS A 31 -23.80 -15.02 21.16
N THR A 32 -24.05 -14.63 19.91
CA THR A 32 -25.06 -15.28 19.06
C THR A 32 -24.45 -16.22 18.02
N GLY A 33 -23.12 -16.32 17.94
CA GLY A 33 -22.40 -17.06 16.90
C GLY A 33 -22.47 -16.43 15.50
N GLN A 34 -23.02 -15.22 15.36
CA GLN A 34 -23.23 -14.61 14.06
C GLN A 34 -21.89 -14.25 13.39
N ARG A 35 -21.63 -14.84 12.21
CA ARG A 35 -20.48 -14.58 11.33
C ARG A 35 -19.10 -14.84 11.94
N VAL A 36 -19.03 -15.56 13.06
CA VAL A 36 -17.76 -15.92 13.72
C VAL A 36 -16.91 -16.83 12.82
N ASP A 37 -17.58 -17.66 12.02
CA ASP A 37 -17.00 -18.52 10.99
C ASP A 37 -16.23 -17.76 9.90
N GLN A 38 -16.47 -16.46 9.72
CA GLN A 38 -15.78 -15.63 8.73
C GLN A 38 -14.40 -15.15 9.18
N VAL A 39 -14.10 -15.22 10.47
CA VAL A 39 -12.86 -14.66 11.05
C VAL A 39 -11.62 -15.41 10.55
N LEU A 40 -11.61 -16.74 10.63
CA LEU A 40 -10.47 -17.55 10.20
C LEU A 40 -10.22 -17.48 8.69
N PRO A 41 -11.23 -17.61 7.81
CA PRO A 41 -11.05 -17.40 6.37
C PRO A 41 -10.47 -16.02 6.04
N MET A 42 -10.94 -14.96 6.70
CA MET A 42 -10.40 -13.62 6.48
C MET A 42 -8.94 -13.51 6.93
N ALA A 43 -8.59 -14.08 8.09
CA ALA A 43 -7.22 -14.08 8.57
C ALA A 43 -6.26 -14.82 7.63
N LEU A 44 -6.69 -15.97 7.08
CA LEU A 44 -5.92 -16.73 6.09
C LEU A 44 -5.73 -15.93 4.80
N ARG A 45 -6.79 -15.29 4.29
CA ARG A 45 -6.68 -14.40 3.12
C ARG A 45 -5.68 -13.27 3.35
N VAL A 46 -5.73 -12.60 4.50
CA VAL A 46 -4.76 -11.55 4.85
C VAL A 46 -3.33 -12.10 4.91
N GLN A 47 -3.15 -13.34 5.41
CA GLN A 47 -1.84 -13.99 5.43
C GLN A 47 -1.30 -14.29 4.02
N GLU A 48 -2.16 -14.71 3.09
CA GLU A 48 -1.81 -14.91 1.67
C GLU A 48 -1.38 -13.59 1.02
N GLU A 49 -2.19 -12.54 1.18
CA GLU A 49 -1.91 -11.19 0.68
C GLU A 49 -0.59 -10.62 1.23
N ARG A 50 -0.29 -10.88 2.50
CA ARG A 50 0.95 -10.47 3.17
C ARG A 50 2.21 -11.11 2.57
N LEU A 51 2.06 -12.30 2.00
CA LEU A 51 3.14 -13.06 1.37
C LEU A 51 3.23 -12.85 -0.15
N ALA A 52 2.26 -12.14 -0.74
CA ALA A 52 2.21 -11.91 -2.18
C ALA A 52 3.44 -11.17 -2.71
N ARG A 53 3.87 -11.56 -3.91
CA ARG A 53 5.01 -10.97 -4.61
C ARG A 53 4.60 -10.41 -5.97
N ILE A 54 4.89 -9.14 -6.19
CA ILE A 54 4.70 -8.46 -7.48
C ILE A 54 5.94 -8.67 -8.33
N ILE A 55 5.72 -9.00 -9.61
CA ILE A 55 6.79 -9.12 -10.60
C ILE A 55 7.45 -7.76 -10.80
N THR A 56 8.78 -7.73 -10.78
CA THR A 56 9.52 -6.48 -10.83
C THR A 56 9.24 -5.65 -12.09
N SER A 57 9.04 -6.29 -13.24
CA SER A 57 8.67 -5.58 -14.48
C SER A 57 7.35 -4.81 -14.33
N ARG A 58 6.34 -5.42 -13.70
CA ARG A 58 5.04 -4.79 -13.43
C ARG A 58 5.18 -3.64 -12.46
N LEU A 59 5.92 -3.81 -11.36
CA LEU A 59 6.20 -2.72 -10.42
C LEU A 59 6.84 -1.52 -11.12
N ASN A 60 7.85 -1.75 -11.96
CA ASN A 60 8.52 -0.66 -12.66
C ASN A 60 7.64 0.02 -13.71
N GLN A 61 6.70 -0.71 -14.31
CA GLN A 61 5.67 -0.11 -15.16
C GLN A 61 4.81 0.87 -14.37
N VAL A 62 4.31 0.46 -13.20
CA VAL A 62 3.51 1.32 -12.31
C VAL A 62 4.27 2.57 -11.89
N LEU A 63 5.54 2.42 -11.51
CA LEU A 63 6.36 3.54 -11.07
C LEU A 63 6.58 4.57 -12.19
N ARG A 64 6.77 4.11 -13.43
CA ARG A 64 6.89 5.00 -14.60
C ARG A 64 5.58 5.71 -14.90
N GLU A 65 4.48 4.96 -15.03
CA GLU A 65 3.15 5.53 -15.29
C GLU A 65 2.74 6.54 -14.20
N ALA A 66 3.07 6.26 -12.94
CA ALA A 66 2.83 7.16 -11.83
C ALA A 66 3.66 8.46 -11.94
N GLN A 67 4.94 8.35 -12.31
CA GLN A 67 5.82 9.50 -12.50
C GLN A 67 5.43 10.37 -13.70
N ASP A 68 4.99 9.75 -14.80
CA ASP A 68 4.54 10.44 -16.00
C ASP A 68 3.21 11.17 -15.76
N ALA A 69 2.26 10.53 -15.08
CA ALA A 69 0.96 11.11 -14.79
C ALA A 69 1.06 12.22 -13.72
N HIS A 70 1.87 12.03 -12.69
CA HIS A 70 2.03 12.97 -11.58
C HIS A 70 3.51 13.10 -11.22
N PRO A 71 4.24 14.02 -11.87
CA PRO A 71 5.62 14.29 -11.52
C PRO A 71 5.74 14.80 -10.08
N ALA A 72 6.76 14.33 -9.36
CA ALA A 72 7.04 14.85 -8.03
C ALA A 72 7.41 16.35 -8.10
N PRO A 73 7.00 17.16 -7.11
CA PRO A 73 7.41 18.56 -7.02
C PRO A 73 8.94 18.69 -7.01
N SER A 74 9.45 19.70 -7.71
CA SER A 74 10.87 20.02 -7.64
C SER A 74 11.21 20.68 -6.30
N HIS A 75 12.38 20.37 -5.77
CA HIS A 75 12.91 21.02 -4.57
C HIS A 75 14.28 21.62 -4.89
N ALA A 76 14.43 22.93 -4.68
CA ALA A 76 15.65 23.67 -5.01
C ALA A 76 16.15 23.43 -6.46
N GLY A 77 15.23 23.37 -7.43
CA GLY A 77 15.55 23.13 -8.84
C GLY A 77 15.90 21.69 -9.21
N ARG A 78 15.88 20.75 -8.25
CA ARG A 78 16.12 19.33 -8.49
C ARG A 78 14.81 18.55 -8.49
N GLN A 79 14.59 17.75 -9.52
CA GLN A 79 13.43 16.88 -9.65
C GLN A 79 13.77 15.48 -9.14
N LEU A 80 12.83 14.83 -8.44
CA LEU A 80 12.96 13.43 -8.08
C LEU A 80 12.92 12.57 -9.35
N LYS A 81 13.94 11.73 -9.53
CA LYS A 81 14.00 10.73 -10.60
C LYS A 81 13.96 9.34 -10.00
N ILE A 82 13.00 8.52 -10.44
CA ILE A 82 12.88 7.12 -10.06
C ILE A 82 13.54 6.30 -11.16
N TYR A 83 14.56 5.51 -10.80
CA TYR A 83 15.27 4.68 -11.78
C TYR A 83 14.68 3.28 -11.86
N TYR A 84 14.47 2.67 -10.70
CA TYR A 84 14.06 1.28 -10.60
C TYR A 84 13.46 1.00 -9.23
N GLY A 85 12.55 0.03 -9.15
CA GLY A 85 12.07 -0.52 -7.89
C GLY A 85 11.99 -2.04 -7.92
N ALA A 86 12.10 -2.66 -6.75
CA ALA A 86 11.90 -4.10 -6.58
C ALA A 86 11.27 -4.41 -5.22
N GLN A 87 10.49 -5.50 -5.15
CA GLN A 87 10.03 -6.04 -3.88
C GLN A 87 11.13 -6.90 -3.25
N VAL A 88 11.68 -6.41 -2.13
CA VAL A 88 12.82 -7.04 -1.45
C VAL A 88 12.42 -7.98 -0.32
N ARG A 89 11.21 -7.82 0.23
CA ARG A 89 10.66 -8.70 1.28
C ARG A 89 9.16 -8.91 1.09
N THR A 90 8.72 -10.10 1.46
CA THR A 90 7.33 -10.51 1.67
C THR A 90 7.14 -10.67 3.18
N ASP A 91 6.01 -10.23 3.74
CA ASP A 91 5.77 -10.12 5.19
C ASP A 91 6.60 -9.05 5.95
N PRO A 92 6.10 -7.80 6.02
CA PRO A 92 5.13 -7.22 5.10
C PRO A 92 5.78 -6.93 3.73
N PRO A 93 4.98 -6.82 2.65
CA PRO A 93 5.44 -6.39 1.33
C PRO A 93 6.30 -5.12 1.44
N THR A 94 7.58 -5.25 1.12
CA THR A 94 8.54 -4.16 1.23
C THR A 94 9.19 -3.90 -0.11
N PHE A 95 9.03 -2.68 -0.62
CA PHE A 95 9.55 -2.22 -1.89
C PHE A 95 10.76 -1.33 -1.67
N MET A 96 11.87 -1.65 -2.31
CA MET A 96 13.03 -0.79 -2.41
C MET A 96 12.93 -0.01 -3.72
N ILE A 97 12.92 1.32 -3.66
CA ILE A 97 12.88 2.21 -4.82
C ILE A 97 14.20 2.98 -4.89
N TYR A 98 14.90 2.84 -6.01
CA TYR A 98 16.14 3.53 -6.30
C TYR A 98 15.84 4.86 -6.99
N VAL A 99 16.33 5.93 -6.38
CA VAL A 99 16.09 7.31 -6.80
C VAL A 99 17.39 8.09 -6.86
N ASN A 100 17.41 9.24 -7.50
CA ASN A 100 18.59 10.11 -7.54
C ASN A 100 18.99 10.59 -6.15
N GLU A 101 18.03 11.15 -5.40
CA GLU A 101 18.30 11.58 -4.03
C GLU A 101 17.09 11.25 -3.13
N PRO A 102 17.26 10.37 -2.12
CA PRO A 102 16.16 9.97 -1.23
C PRO A 102 15.47 11.13 -0.52
N LYS A 103 16.19 12.21 -0.24
CA LYS A 103 15.66 13.40 0.44
C LYS A 103 14.62 14.14 -0.40
N LEU A 104 14.63 13.98 -1.73
CA LEU A 104 13.62 14.56 -2.62
C LEU A 104 12.29 13.80 -2.56
N MET A 105 12.27 12.61 -1.97
CA MET A 105 11.06 11.82 -1.80
C MET A 105 10.27 12.29 -0.56
N HIS A 106 9.34 13.21 -0.76
CA HIS A 106 8.44 13.66 0.29
C HIS A 106 7.40 12.58 0.68
N PHE A 107 6.91 12.60 1.92
CA PHE A 107 5.97 11.59 2.42
C PHE A 107 4.67 11.53 1.61
N SER A 108 4.19 12.68 1.11
CA SER A 108 2.97 12.72 0.30
C SER A 108 3.14 11.97 -1.03
N TYR A 109 4.33 12.06 -1.63
CA TYR A 109 4.65 11.33 -2.85
C TYR A 109 4.82 9.83 -2.57
N LEU A 110 5.40 9.45 -1.41
CA LEU A 110 5.41 8.05 -0.97
C LEU A 110 4.00 7.48 -0.83
N ARG A 111 3.06 8.24 -0.25
CA ARG A 111 1.65 7.82 -0.11
C ARG A 111 0.97 7.67 -1.47
N PHE A 112 1.24 8.60 -2.39
CA PHE A 112 0.78 8.49 -3.77
C PHE A 112 1.29 7.20 -4.44
N LEU A 113 2.59 6.91 -4.34
CA LEU A 113 3.17 5.69 -4.91
C LEU A 113 2.61 4.43 -4.24
N GLU A 114 2.40 4.45 -2.92
CA GLU A 114 1.75 3.36 -2.19
C GLU A 114 0.36 3.06 -2.79
N ASN A 115 -0.46 4.10 -2.99
CA ASN A 115 -1.79 3.94 -3.57
C ASN A 115 -1.73 3.40 -5.01
N ARG A 116 -0.79 3.89 -5.84
CA ARG A 116 -0.60 3.35 -7.21
C ARG A 116 -0.18 1.89 -7.22
N ILE A 117 0.63 1.44 -6.25
CA ILE A 117 0.98 0.02 -6.10
C ILE A 117 -0.27 -0.77 -5.67
N ARG A 118 -1.07 -0.24 -4.74
CA ARG A 118 -2.32 -0.87 -4.28
C ARG A 118 -3.36 -1.01 -5.38
N ASP A 119 -3.41 -0.06 -6.32
CA ASP A 119 -4.29 -0.15 -7.48
C ASP A 119 -3.96 -1.35 -8.38
N GLN A 120 -2.73 -1.87 -8.33
CA GLN A 120 -2.34 -3.09 -9.04
C GLN A 120 -2.51 -4.36 -8.22
N TYR A 121 -2.30 -4.27 -6.92
CA TYR A 121 -2.44 -5.40 -6.02
C TYR A 121 -2.90 -4.90 -4.65
N GLU A 122 -4.10 -5.32 -4.25
CA GLU A 122 -4.83 -4.74 -3.12
C GLU A 122 -4.04 -4.80 -1.80
N PHE A 123 -3.30 -5.90 -1.58
CA PHE A 123 -2.57 -6.15 -0.33
C PHE A 123 -3.51 -6.02 0.87
N LEU A 124 -4.64 -6.74 0.78
CA LEU A 124 -5.72 -6.65 1.76
C LEU A 124 -5.20 -7.03 3.16
N GLY A 125 -5.45 -6.17 4.13
CA GLY A 125 -5.05 -6.36 5.52
C GLY A 125 -3.55 -6.27 5.80
N THR A 126 -2.71 -5.99 4.79
CA THR A 126 -1.26 -5.82 4.99
C THR A 126 -0.80 -4.39 4.68
N PRO A 127 0.01 -3.78 5.58
CA PRO A 127 0.72 -2.55 5.24
C PRO A 127 1.74 -2.82 4.13
N ILE A 128 1.96 -1.82 3.28
CA ILE A 128 3.09 -1.81 2.35
C ILE A 128 4.18 -0.93 2.95
N LYS A 129 5.44 -1.36 2.82
CA LYS A 129 6.60 -0.55 3.19
C LYS A 129 7.34 -0.12 1.93
N ILE A 130 7.54 1.19 1.76
CA ILE A 130 8.38 1.73 0.70
C ILE A 130 9.64 2.31 1.34
N VAL A 131 10.79 1.85 0.86
CA VAL A 131 12.12 2.34 1.27
C VAL A 131 12.78 2.94 0.06
N THR A 132 13.29 4.16 0.17
CA THR A 132 14.05 4.80 -0.90
C THR A 132 15.54 4.70 -0.65
N LYS A 133 16.30 4.48 -1.73
CA LYS A 133 17.76 4.44 -1.70
C LYS A 133 18.33 5.25 -2.86
N GLY A 134 19.43 5.95 -2.61
CA GLY A 134 20.16 6.65 -3.66
C GLY A 134 20.72 5.64 -4.65
N HIS A 135 20.48 5.87 -5.94
CA HIS A 135 21.13 5.13 -7.01
C HIS A 135 22.60 5.60 -7.04
N LYS A 136 23.50 4.79 -6.47
CA LYS A 136 24.93 4.98 -6.71
C LYS A 136 25.20 4.40 -8.09
N GLU A 137 25.51 5.25 -9.06
CA GLU A 137 26.34 4.80 -10.18
C GLU A 137 27.68 4.39 -9.55
N GLU A 138 27.98 3.09 -9.57
CA GLU A 138 29.36 2.65 -9.39
C GLU A 138 30.15 3.27 -10.55
N GLN A 139 30.99 4.27 -10.22
CA GLN A 139 31.99 4.82 -11.13
C GLN A 139 33.08 3.78 -11.38
#